data_AF-A0AAE2JNB2-F1
#
_entry.id   AF-A0AAE2JNB2-F1
#
_cell.length_a   1.000
_cell.length_b   1.000
_cell.length_c   1.000
_cell.angle_alpha   90.00
_cell.angle_beta   90.00
_cell.angle_gamma   90.00
#
_symmetry.space_group_name_H-M   'P 1'
#
loop_
_entity.id
_entity.type
_entity.pdbx_description
1 polymer ?
#
loop_
_entity_poly.entity_id
_entity_poly.type
_entity_poly.pdbx_seq_one_letter_code
_entity_poly.pdbx_strand_id
1 'polypeptide(L)'
;MLHAVTLTYLTQPDAISDHLDAHKQWLLRGFDEGVILFAGPLSNGAGGFILFQGDNISNIHNFLQDDPFIIHNIADAEVMSIEPALCALGFPKKWAENARFI
;
A
#
# COMPACT_ATOMS: atom_id res chain seq x y z
N MET A 1 7.12 10.47 -4.75
CA MET A 1 7.81 9.16 -4.61
C MET A 1 6.79 8.02 -4.69
N LEU A 2 7.25 6.78 -4.86
CA LEU A 2 6.40 5.59 -4.80
C LEU A 2 6.81 4.71 -3.62
N HIS A 3 5.84 4.10 -2.96
CA HIS A 3 6.09 3.24 -1.81
C HIS A 3 5.34 1.91 -1.97
N ALA A 4 6.09 0.83 -2.08
CA ALA A 4 5.55 -0.52 -2.05
C ALA A 4 5.40 -0.94 -0.58
N VAL A 5 4.19 -1.31 -0.19
CA VAL A 5 3.88 -1.83 1.13
C VAL A 5 3.41 -3.27 0.99
N THR A 6 4.05 -4.18 1.71
CA THR A 6 3.61 -5.56 1.85
C THR A 6 3.07 -5.79 3.24
N LEU A 7 1.86 -6.33 3.32
CA LEU A 7 1.26 -6.84 4.54
C LEU A 7 1.53 -8.34 4.63
N THR A 8 1.99 -8.83 5.78
CA THR A 8 2.17 -10.27 6.04
C THR A 8 1.27 -10.68 7.19
N TYR A 9 0.37 -11.64 6.96
CA TYR A 9 -0.56 -12.09 8.00
C TYR A 9 0.17 -12.82 9.13
N LEU A 10 -0.18 -12.45 10.36
CA LEU A 10 0.37 -13.03 11.60
C LEU A 10 -0.58 -14.03 12.26
N THR A 11 -1.84 -14.06 11.83
CA THR A 11 -2.93 -14.74 12.55
C THR A 11 -3.72 -15.71 11.65
N GLN A 12 -4.66 -16.44 12.26
CA GLN A 12 -5.52 -17.40 11.57
C GLN A 12 -6.60 -16.69 10.72
N PRO A 13 -7.13 -17.35 9.67
CA PRO A 13 -8.10 -16.76 8.73
C PRO A 13 -9.35 -16.12 9.37
N ASP A 14 -9.81 -16.64 10.49
CA ASP A 14 -11.03 -16.16 11.16
C ASP A 14 -10.89 -14.69 11.64
N ALA A 15 -9.74 -14.34 12.24
CA ALA A 15 -9.46 -12.97 12.68
C ALA A 15 -9.32 -11.99 11.51
N ILE A 16 -8.86 -12.47 10.35
CA ILE A 16 -8.76 -11.66 9.13
C ILE A 16 -10.18 -11.30 8.66
N SER A 17 -11.11 -12.26 8.66
CA SER A 17 -12.48 -12.05 8.19
C SER A 17 -13.22 -10.97 8.99
N ASP A 18 -13.04 -10.94 10.31
CA ASP A 18 -13.71 -10.00 11.21
C ASP A 18 -13.34 -8.53 10.94
N HIS A 19 -12.11 -8.29 10.45
CA HIS A 19 -11.59 -6.94 10.21
C HIS A 19 -11.45 -6.59 8.71
N LEU A 20 -11.75 -7.54 7.83
CA LEU A 20 -11.56 -7.39 6.38
C LEU A 20 -12.36 -6.22 5.79
N ASP A 21 -13.61 -6.03 6.22
CA ASP A 21 -14.44 -4.95 5.70
C ASP A 21 -13.96 -3.57 6.17
N ALA A 22 -13.50 -3.47 7.42
CA ALA A 22 -12.87 -2.24 7.92
C ALA A 22 -11.58 -1.93 7.14
N HIS A 23 -10.75 -2.94 6.88
CA HIS A 23 -9.54 -2.80 6.07
C HIS A 23 -9.87 -2.30 4.64
N LYS A 24 -10.92 -2.83 4.01
CA LYS A 24 -11.39 -2.33 2.71
C LYS A 24 -11.83 -0.86 2.78
N GLN A 25 -12.52 -0.44 3.84
CA GLN A 25 -12.90 0.98 3.99
C GLN A 25 -11.66 1.88 4.13
N TRP A 26 -10.63 1.42 4.85
CA TRP A 26 -9.35 2.12 4.93
C TRP A 26 -8.66 2.24 3.56
N LEU A 27 -8.68 1.18 2.74
CA LEU A 27 -8.19 1.22 1.36
C LEU A 27 -8.99 2.22 0.50
N LEU A 28 -10.32 2.20 0.59
CA LEU A 28 -11.20 3.13 -0.13
C LEU A 28 -10.87 4.59 0.19
N ARG A 29 -10.68 4.92 1.48
CA ARG A 29 -10.21 6.25 1.89
C ARG A 29 -8.89 6.61 1.22
N GLY A 30 -7.93 5.68 1.17
CA GLY A 30 -6.63 5.92 0.52
C GLY A 30 -6.74 6.14 -0.99
N PHE A 31 -7.69 5.50 -1.66
CA PHE A 31 -8.00 5.77 -3.07
C PHE A 31 -8.64 7.15 -3.26
N ASP A 32 -9.60 7.53 -2.42
CA ASP A 32 -10.29 8.82 -2.48
C ASP A 32 -9.34 10.00 -2.20
N GLU A 33 -8.39 9.82 -1.26
CA GLU A 33 -7.32 10.77 -0.98
C GLU A 33 -6.21 10.76 -2.06
N GLY A 34 -6.25 9.81 -2.98
CA GLY A 34 -5.29 9.67 -4.07
C GLY A 34 -3.90 9.20 -3.64
N VAL A 35 -3.74 8.69 -2.41
CA VAL A 35 -2.46 8.19 -1.87
C VAL A 35 -2.22 6.72 -2.23
N ILE A 36 -3.27 5.94 -2.47
CA ILE A 36 -3.15 4.55 -2.97
C ILE A 36 -3.35 4.52 -4.48
N LEU A 37 -2.43 3.85 -5.19
CA LEU A 37 -2.52 3.62 -6.63
C LEU A 37 -3.21 2.29 -6.95
N PHE A 38 -2.86 1.24 -6.21
CA PHE A 38 -3.53 -0.06 -6.26
C PHE A 38 -3.24 -0.87 -4.99
N ALA A 39 -4.10 -1.85 -4.73
CA ALA A 39 -3.94 -2.81 -3.66
C ALA A 39 -4.48 -4.18 -4.09
N GLY A 40 -3.93 -5.26 -3.56
CA GLY A 40 -4.43 -6.62 -3.82
C GLY A 40 -3.76 -7.69 -2.96
N PRO A 41 -4.34 -8.91 -2.91
CA PRO A 41 -3.75 -10.02 -2.20
C PRO A 41 -2.47 -10.51 -2.89
N LEU A 42 -1.52 -11.00 -2.10
CA LEU A 42 -0.38 -11.75 -2.62
C LEU A 42 -0.86 -13.09 -3.20
N SER A 43 -0.24 -13.54 -4.30
CA SER A 43 -0.63 -14.79 -4.97
C SER A 43 -0.44 -16.05 -4.13
N ASN A 44 0.44 -15.99 -3.13
CA ASN A 44 0.65 -17.06 -2.16
C ASN A 44 -0.35 -17.03 -0.99
N GLY A 45 -1.27 -16.05 -0.95
CA GLY A 45 -2.27 -15.90 0.11
C GLY A 45 -1.72 -15.46 1.48
N ALA A 46 -0.43 -15.15 1.58
CA ALA A 46 0.22 -14.84 2.86
C ALA A 46 -0.02 -13.39 3.34
N GLY A 47 -0.75 -12.59 2.57
CA GLY A 47 -0.95 -11.18 2.88
C GLY A 47 -1.38 -10.34 1.69
N GLY A 48 -0.99 -9.07 1.70
CA GLY A 48 -1.38 -8.08 0.70
C GLY A 48 -0.22 -7.26 0.16
N PHE A 49 -0.41 -6.66 -1.01
CA PHE A 49 0.49 -5.69 -1.61
C PHE A 49 -0.29 -4.41 -1.90
N ILE A 50 0.30 -3.27 -1.55
CA ILE A 50 -0.28 -1.95 -1.78
C ILE A 50 0.81 -1.04 -2.37
N LEU A 51 0.49 -0.35 -3.45
CA LEU A 51 1.35 0.69 -4.00
C LEU A 51 0.79 2.06 -3.63
N PHE A 52 1.58 2.83 -2.88
CA PHE A 52 1.27 4.21 -2.55
C PHE A 52 2.06 5.18 -3.41
N GLN A 53 1.51 6.39 -3.55
CA GLN A 53 2.20 7.57 -4.04
C GLN A 53 2.22 8.64 -2.93
N GLY A 54 3.33 9.35 -2.80
CA GLY A 54 3.47 10.45 -1.86
C GLY A 54 4.90 10.98 -1.80
N ASP A 55 5.09 12.14 -1.17
CA ASP A 55 6.40 12.81 -1.13
C ASP A 55 7.29 12.37 0.04
N ASN A 56 6.71 11.69 1.04
CA ASN A 56 7.43 11.32 2.25
C ASN A 56 6.97 9.96 2.79
N ILE A 57 7.94 9.09 3.09
CA ILE A 57 7.72 7.79 3.75
C ILE A 57 7.01 7.94 5.11
N SER A 58 7.23 9.02 5.85
CA SER A 58 6.56 9.27 7.13
C SER A 58 5.04 9.39 6.97
N ASN A 59 4.55 9.94 5.86
CA ASN A 59 3.11 10.02 5.60
C ASN A 59 2.52 8.63 5.38
N ILE A 60 3.26 7.74 4.71
CA ILE A 60 2.85 6.35 4.52
C ILE A 60 2.79 5.61 5.86
N HIS A 61 3.82 5.77 6.70
CA HIS A 61 3.80 5.19 8.05
C HIS A 61 2.63 5.69 8.89
N ASN A 62 2.34 7.00 8.87
CA ASN A 62 1.19 7.55 9.58
C ASN A 62 -0.13 6.99 9.03
N PHE A 63 -0.29 6.88 7.71
CA PHE A 63 -1.50 6.32 7.11
C PHE A 63 -1.70 4.84 7.45
N LEU A 64 -0.61 4.06 7.57
CA LEU A 64 -0.64 2.65 7.97
C LEU A 64 -1.05 2.44 9.43
N GLN A 65 -0.86 3.43 10.31
CA GLN A 65 -1.30 3.33 11.71
C GLN A 65 -2.82 3.26 11.84
N ASP A 66 -3.56 3.68 10.81
CA ASP A 66 -5.01 3.61 10.75
C ASP A 66 -5.54 2.29 10.14
N ASP A 67 -4.66 1.42 9.62
CA ASP A 67 -5.08 0.16 9.02
C ASP A 67 -5.58 -0.80 10.14
N PRO A 68 -6.85 -1.28 10.08
CA PRO A 68 -7.37 -2.25 11.03
C PRO A 68 -6.51 -3.50 11.16
N PHE A 69 -5.84 -3.94 10.09
CA PHE A 69 -4.94 -5.09 10.18
C PHE A 69 -3.70 -4.82 11.02
N ILE A 70 -3.20 -3.57 11.02
CA ILE A 70 -2.07 -3.15 11.86
C ILE A 70 -2.53 -2.92 13.29
N ILE A 71 -3.63 -2.19 13.49
CA ILE A 71 -4.18 -1.87 14.83
C ILE A 71 -4.46 -3.15 15.63
N HIS A 72 -5.01 -4.18 14.98
CA HIS A 72 -5.38 -5.43 15.63
C HIS A 72 -4.30 -6.52 15.56
N ASN A 73 -3.06 -6.19 15.15
CA ASN A 73 -1.95 -7.14 14.99
C ASN A 73 -2.30 -8.36 14.12
N ILE A 74 -3.11 -8.15 13.09
CA ILE A 74 -3.51 -9.18 12.11
C ILE A 74 -2.41 -9.35 11.07
N ALA A 75 -1.73 -8.26 10.70
CA ALA A 75 -0.62 -8.25 9.77
C ALA A 75 0.52 -7.35 10.25
N ASP A 76 1.74 -7.67 9.81
CA ASP A 76 2.88 -6.75 9.84
C ASP A 76 3.00 -6.04 8.48
N ALA A 77 3.43 -4.77 8.50
CA ALA A 77 3.71 -3.99 7.30
C ALA A 77 5.21 -3.76 7.10
N GLU A 78 5.70 -4.02 5.89
CA GLU A 78 7.02 -3.61 5.43
C GLU A 78 6.87 -2.56 4.34
N VAL A 79 7.65 -1.47 4.42
CA VAL A 79 7.58 -0.32 3.49
C VAL A 79 8.90 -0.18 2.75
N MET A 80 8.84 -0.22 1.42
CA MET A 80 9.96 0.06 0.53
C MET A 80 9.67 1.28 -0.32
N SER A 81 10.61 2.22 -0.38
CA SER A 81 10.43 3.50 -1.07
C SER A 81 11.36 3.64 -2.26
N ILE A 82 10.85 4.20 -3.35
CA ILE A 82 11.64 4.52 -4.53
C ILE A 82 11.29 5.92 -5.06
N GLU A 83 12.27 6.53 -5.71
CA GLU A 83 12.02 7.56 -6.71
C GLU A 83 12.23 6.92 -8.09
N PRO A 84 11.19 6.81 -8.93
CA PRO A 84 11.34 6.19 -10.25
C PRO A 84 12.40 6.93 -11.07
N ALA A 85 13.43 6.22 -11.53
CA ALA A 85 14.49 6.79 -12.37
C ALA A 85 14.22 6.59 -13.87
N LEU A 86 13.62 5.44 -14.22
CA LEU A 86 13.30 5.04 -15.59
C LEU A 86 11.85 4.56 -15.65
N CYS A 87 11.07 5.09 -16.59
CA CYS A 87 9.66 4.73 -16.79
C CYS A 87 9.35 4.43 -18.25
N ALA A 88 8.44 3.48 -18.49
CA ALA A 88 7.91 3.26 -19.83
C ALA A 88 7.05 4.45 -20.27
N LEU A 89 6.98 4.73 -21.58
CA LEU A 89 6.17 5.81 -22.14
C LEU A 89 4.70 5.84 -21.69
N GLY A 90 4.11 4.67 -21.39
CA GLY A 90 2.72 4.55 -20.93
C GLY A 90 2.51 4.80 -19.43
N PHE A 91 3.58 4.94 -18.65
CA PHE A 91 3.45 5.17 -17.20
C PHE A 91 2.97 6.60 -16.92
N PRO A 92 2.01 6.82 -16.00
CA PRO A 92 1.51 8.16 -15.71
C PRO A 92 2.61 9.08 -15.16
N LYS A 93 2.92 10.15 -15.90
CA LYS A 93 3.98 11.11 -15.54
C LYS A 93 3.82 11.74 -14.16
N LYS A 94 2.57 11.95 -13.72
CA LYS A 94 2.24 12.51 -12.40
C LYS A 94 2.77 11.69 -11.20
N TRP A 95 3.18 10.44 -11.42
CA TRP A 95 3.75 9.57 -10.37
C TRP A 95 5.27 9.39 -10.49
N ALA A 96 5.90 10.00 -11.49
CA ALA A 96 7.31 9.84 -11.83
C ALA A 96 7.85 11.06 -12.58
N GLU A 97 7.60 12.27 -12.05
CA GLU A 97 7.91 13.53 -12.74
C GLU A 97 9.41 13.68 -13.08
N ASN A 98 10.28 13.18 -12.20
CA ASN A 98 11.73 13.23 -12.36
C ASN A 98 12.31 12.04 -13.15
N ALA A 99 11.48 11.09 -13.56
CA ALA A 99 11.95 9.91 -14.28
C ALA A 99 12.26 10.23 -15.74
N ARG A 100 13.24 9.52 -16.30
CA ARG A 100 13.42 9.46 -17.75
C ARG A 100 12.43 8.46 -18.34
N PHE A 101 11.64 8.92 -19.30
CA PHE A 101 10.71 8.09 -20.04
C PHE A 101 11.38 7.49 -21.28
N ILE A 102 11.32 6.17 -21.42
CA ILE A 102 11.93 5.39 -22.51
C ILE A 102 10.92 4.45 -23.15
#